data_AF-A0A9D4TS10-F1
#
_entry.id   AF-A0A9D4TS10-F1
#
_cell.length_a   1.000
_cell.length_b   1.000
_cell.length_c   1.000
_cell.angle_alpha   90.00
_cell.angle_beta   90.00
_cell.angle_gamma   90.00
#
_symmetry.space_group_name_H-M   'P 1'
#
loop_
_entity.id
_entity.type
_entity.pdbx_description
1 polymer ?
#
loop_
_entity_poly.entity_id
_entity_poly.type
_entity_poly.pdbx_seq_one_letter_code
_entity_poly.pdbx_strand_id
1 'polypeptide(L)'
;MAALIAASSSATALSSKACVARQPFAAAAARLPARPAAGAMQVQAMAKPTKAAEFRGMSSEDIDAAVLECKRDMFSMRIKFAKREDWKPSDYKQTKRKIAQLLTVKREAEMAKGIERRDSKAAERRLLVDAGLGRFAN
;
A
#
# COMPACT_ATOMS: atom_id res chain seq x y z
N MET A 1 23.46 50.47 8.15
CA MET A 1 24.60 49.62 7.74
C MET A 1 24.90 48.64 8.86
N ALA A 2 25.41 47.45 8.52
CA ALA A 2 26.05 46.44 9.38
C ALA A 2 25.29 45.89 10.61
N ALA A 3 25.21 44.55 10.69
CA ALA A 3 24.80 43.78 11.87
C ALA A 3 26.02 43.07 12.48
N LEU A 4 26.08 42.95 13.81
CA LEU A 4 27.11 42.29 14.65
C LEU A 4 26.51 42.24 16.09
N ILE A 5 26.67 41.28 17.01
CA ILE A 5 27.29 39.94 17.07
C ILE A 5 26.29 39.01 17.81
N ALA A 6 26.33 37.69 17.56
CA ALA A 6 25.69 36.68 18.42
C ALA A 6 26.70 36.05 19.40
N ALA A 7 26.32 35.89 20.68
CA ALA A 7 26.73 34.83 21.63
C ALA A 7 26.63 35.31 23.09
N SER A 8 25.77 34.66 23.88
CA SER A 8 25.93 34.61 25.35
C SER A 8 26.25 33.17 25.75
N SER A 9 27.53 32.93 25.97
CA SER A 9 28.00 31.67 26.56
C SER A 9 27.74 31.67 28.06
N SER A 10 27.36 30.53 28.63
CA SER A 10 28.10 29.84 29.72
C SER A 10 27.17 28.89 30.48
N ALA A 11 27.71 27.71 30.79
CA ALA A 11 27.07 26.72 31.66
C ALA A 11 27.53 26.93 33.12
N THR A 12 27.01 26.05 34.01
CA THR A 12 27.31 25.87 35.45
C THR A 12 26.46 26.70 36.44
N ALA A 13 26.10 26.20 37.62
CA ALA A 13 25.88 24.81 38.07
C ALA A 13 25.14 24.78 39.44
N LEU A 14 24.45 23.67 39.73
CA LEU A 14 24.24 23.10 41.09
C LEU A 14 23.63 23.97 42.21
N SER A 15 22.33 23.78 42.47
CA SER A 15 21.74 23.46 43.80
C SER A 15 20.25 23.14 43.57
N SER A 16 19.59 22.16 44.19
CA SER A 16 19.78 21.67 45.55
C SER A 16 19.27 20.24 45.77
N LYS A 17 19.96 19.52 46.66
CA LYS A 17 19.48 18.46 47.57
C LYS A 17 18.09 17.83 47.31
N ALA A 18 18.06 16.75 46.54
CA ALA A 18 17.09 15.67 46.72
C ALA A 18 17.79 14.33 46.45
N CYS A 19 18.41 13.75 47.48
CA CYS A 19 18.96 12.40 47.42
C CYS A 19 17.82 11.38 47.43
N VAL A 20 17.20 11.15 46.27
CA VAL A 20 16.31 10.01 46.07
C VAL A 20 17.15 8.76 46.22
N ALA A 21 17.05 8.11 47.39
CA ALA A 21 17.67 6.83 47.65
C ALA A 21 17.18 5.84 46.57
N ARG A 22 18.07 5.50 45.63
CA ARG A 22 17.87 4.37 44.74
C ARG A 22 17.85 3.12 45.61
N GLN A 23 16.65 2.70 45.99
CA GLN A 23 16.43 1.34 46.43
C GLN A 23 17.05 0.44 45.35
N PRO A 24 17.99 -0.46 45.67
CA PRO A 24 18.37 -1.48 44.72
C PRO A 24 17.09 -2.24 44.41
N PHE A 25 16.63 -2.18 43.16
CA PHE A 25 15.48 -2.97 42.74
C PHE A 25 15.90 -4.42 42.94
N ALA A 26 15.43 -5.02 44.02
CA ALA A 26 15.88 -6.34 44.44
C ALA A 26 15.54 -7.27 43.29
N ALA A 27 16.57 -7.71 42.57
CA ALA A 27 16.45 -8.63 41.47
C ALA A 27 16.16 -10.02 42.03
N ALA A 28 14.99 -10.15 42.65
CA ALA A 28 14.30 -11.41 42.79
C ALA A 28 14.21 -11.97 41.38
N ALA A 29 15.05 -12.97 41.10
CA ALA A 29 15.01 -13.75 39.89
C ALA A 29 13.76 -14.62 39.92
N ALA A 30 12.59 -13.97 39.86
CA ALA A 30 11.38 -14.56 39.37
C ALA A 30 11.74 -15.14 38.02
N ARG A 31 11.87 -16.47 37.98
CA ARG A 31 12.09 -17.23 36.75
C ARG A 31 10.90 -16.92 35.87
N LEU A 32 11.05 -15.93 34.98
CA LEU A 32 10.09 -15.68 33.92
C LEU A 32 9.87 -17.04 33.24
N PRO A 33 8.61 -17.49 33.09
CA PRO A 33 8.34 -18.80 32.54
C PRO A 33 9.09 -18.90 31.22
N ALA A 34 9.89 -19.96 31.09
CA ALA A 34 10.75 -20.14 29.93
C ALA A 34 9.90 -19.96 28.67
N ARG A 35 10.20 -18.91 27.89
CA ARG A 35 9.45 -18.58 26.66
C ARG A 35 9.28 -19.89 25.89
N PRO A 36 8.02 -20.35 25.65
CA PRO A 36 7.80 -21.70 25.15
C PRO A 36 8.64 -21.91 23.90
N ALA A 37 9.43 -22.98 23.91
CA ALA A 37 10.37 -23.30 22.84
C ALA A 37 9.66 -23.15 21.50
N ALA A 38 10.19 -22.29 20.63
CA ALA A 38 9.44 -21.65 19.56
C ALA A 38 8.59 -22.66 18.78
N GLY A 39 7.28 -22.72 19.12
CA GLY A 39 6.35 -23.63 18.49
C GLY A 39 6.39 -23.37 17.00
N ALA A 40 6.74 -24.41 16.23
CA ALA A 40 7.23 -24.32 14.86
C ALA A 40 6.43 -23.27 14.08
N MET A 41 7.02 -22.09 13.90
CA MET A 41 6.31 -20.92 13.41
C MET A 41 5.87 -21.24 11.99
N GLN A 42 4.58 -21.52 11.80
CA GLN A 42 4.06 -21.97 10.52
C GLN A 42 4.22 -20.83 9.52
N VAL A 43 5.30 -20.90 8.74
CA VAL A 43 5.62 -19.93 7.70
C VAL A 43 4.58 -20.13 6.60
N GLN A 44 3.49 -19.35 6.66
CA GLN A 44 2.52 -19.30 5.57
C GLN A 44 3.28 -18.86 4.32
N ALA A 45 3.45 -19.79 3.37
CA ALA A 45 4.21 -19.55 2.16
C ALA A 45 3.65 -18.32 1.44
N MET A 46 4.48 -17.30 1.24
CA MET A 46 4.04 -16.09 0.57
C MET A 46 3.74 -16.40 -0.90
N ALA A 47 2.52 -16.10 -1.33
CA ALA A 47 2.16 -16.15 -2.75
C ALA A 47 3.14 -15.29 -3.57
N LYS A 48 3.69 -15.89 -4.63
CA LYS A 48 4.67 -15.24 -5.51
C LYS A 48 4.05 -13.97 -6.13
N PRO A 49 4.77 -12.82 -6.17
CA PRO A 49 4.21 -11.60 -6.74
C PRO A 49 3.93 -11.80 -8.23
N THR A 50 2.72 -11.42 -8.68
CA THR A 50 2.28 -11.52 -10.08
C THR A 50 3.24 -10.79 -11.02
N LYS A 51 3.52 -11.39 -12.17
CA LYS A 51 4.44 -10.81 -13.18
C LYS A 51 3.66 -10.34 -14.40
N ALA A 52 4.03 -9.18 -14.94
CA ALA A 52 3.41 -8.64 -16.15
C ALA A 52 3.51 -9.59 -17.37
N ALA A 53 4.56 -10.42 -17.43
CA ALA A 53 4.75 -11.42 -18.48
C ALA A 53 3.62 -12.46 -18.56
N GLU A 54 2.99 -12.80 -17.43
CA GLU A 54 1.90 -13.80 -17.35
C GLU A 54 0.62 -13.31 -18.06
N PHE A 55 0.46 -12.01 -18.23
CA PHE A 55 -0.75 -11.39 -18.81
C PHE A 55 -0.64 -11.05 -20.30
N ARG A 56 0.57 -11.17 -20.90
CA ARG A 56 0.81 -10.78 -22.31
C ARG A 56 0.20 -11.73 -23.35
N GLY A 57 -0.25 -12.92 -22.94
CA GLY A 57 -0.90 -13.89 -23.83
C GLY A 57 -2.43 -13.83 -23.86
N MET A 58 -3.07 -12.92 -23.12
CA MET A 58 -4.54 -12.82 -23.02
C MET A 58 -5.11 -11.84 -24.06
N SER A 59 -6.37 -12.00 -24.44
CA SER A 59 -7.04 -11.05 -25.34
C SER A 59 -7.34 -9.72 -24.63
N SER A 60 -7.61 -8.67 -25.41
CA SER A 60 -7.99 -7.37 -24.83
C SER A 60 -9.31 -7.40 -24.05
N GLU A 61 -10.23 -8.30 -24.42
CA GLU A 61 -11.52 -8.47 -23.76
C GLU A 61 -11.37 -9.22 -22.42
N ASP A 62 -10.53 -10.27 -22.40
CA ASP A 62 -10.18 -11.00 -21.17
C ASP A 62 -9.48 -10.08 -20.16
N ILE A 63 -8.62 -9.17 -20.62
CA ILE A 63 -7.95 -8.19 -19.78
C ILE A 63 -8.97 -7.26 -19.11
N ASP A 64 -9.98 -6.77 -19.85
CA ASP A 64 -11.02 -5.91 -19.28
C ASP A 64 -11.93 -6.66 -18.30
N ALA A 65 -12.31 -7.91 -18.61
CA ALA A 65 -13.05 -8.78 -17.71
C ALA A 65 -12.28 -9.03 -16.40
N ALA A 66 -10.99 -9.38 -16.48
CA ALA A 66 -10.11 -9.59 -15.33
C ALA A 66 -9.90 -8.31 -14.50
N VAL A 67 -9.87 -7.13 -15.14
CA VAL A 67 -9.82 -5.84 -14.44
C VAL A 67 -11.11 -5.58 -13.66
N LEU A 68 -12.28 -5.93 -14.21
CA LEU A 68 -13.57 -5.80 -13.52
C LEU A 68 -13.68 -6.75 -12.32
N GLU A 69 -13.26 -8.01 -12.48
CA GLU A 69 -13.18 -8.99 -11.39
C GLU A 69 -12.27 -8.48 -10.26
N CYS A 70 -11.02 -8.11 -10.56
CA CYS A 70 -10.09 -7.60 -9.55
C CYS A 70 -10.59 -6.33 -8.83
N LYS A 71 -11.39 -5.48 -9.51
CA LYS A 71 -12.05 -4.32 -8.90
C LYS A 71 -13.18 -4.74 -7.94
N ARG A 72 -13.96 -5.76 -8.28
CA ARG A 72 -14.99 -6.35 -7.39
C ARG A 72 -14.35 -6.94 -6.14
N ASP A 73 -13.25 -7.68 -6.29
CA ASP A 73 -12.49 -8.23 -5.15
C ASP A 73 -12.00 -7.13 -4.22
N MET A 74 -11.39 -6.07 -4.75
CA MET A 74 -10.97 -4.91 -3.95
C MET A 74 -12.14 -4.25 -3.22
N PHE A 75 -13.34 -4.22 -3.80
CA PHE A 75 -14.53 -3.69 -3.14
C PHE A 75 -15.00 -4.61 -2.00
N SER A 76 -15.07 -5.92 -2.23
CA SER A 76 -15.35 -6.93 -1.20
C SER A 76 -14.37 -6.84 -0.03
N MET A 77 -13.07 -6.66 -0.28
CA MET A 77 -12.06 -6.46 0.77
C MET A 77 -12.28 -5.18 1.58
N ARG A 78 -12.73 -4.08 0.95
CA ARG A 78 -13.08 -2.84 1.68
C ARG A 78 -14.31 -3.02 2.57
N ILE A 79 -15.29 -3.81 2.14
CA ILE A 79 -16.45 -4.17 2.98
C ILE A 79 -15.98 -4.95 4.21
N LYS A 80 -15.10 -5.94 4.05
CA LYS A 80 -14.52 -6.70 5.19
C LYS A 80 -13.79 -5.78 6.17
N PHE A 81 -12.95 -4.87 5.67
CA PHE A 81 -12.28 -3.86 6.49
C PHE A 81 -13.28 -2.96 7.25
N ALA A 82 -14.33 -2.47 6.58
CA ALA A 82 -15.34 -1.63 7.21
C ALA A 82 -16.13 -2.36 8.32
N LYS A 83 -16.42 -3.65 8.11
CA LYS A 83 -17.06 -4.51 9.11
C LYS A 83 -16.13 -4.96 10.25
N ARG A 84 -14.82 -4.69 10.15
CA ARG A 84 -13.77 -5.22 11.05
C ARG A 84 -13.67 -6.76 11.05
N GLU A 85 -14.05 -7.40 9.94
CA GLU A 85 -13.78 -8.81 9.68
C GLU A 85 -12.28 -9.01 9.37
N ASP A 86 -11.74 -10.20 9.61
CA ASP A 86 -10.35 -10.51 9.28
C ASP A 86 -10.09 -10.49 7.76
N TRP A 87 -9.05 -9.77 7.35
CA TRP A 87 -8.58 -9.71 5.96
C TRP A 87 -7.07 -9.40 5.91
N LYS A 88 -6.42 -9.75 4.81
CA LYS A 88 -4.97 -9.61 4.63
C LYS A 88 -4.61 -8.34 3.84
N PRO A 89 -3.86 -7.38 4.43
CA PRO A 89 -3.40 -6.18 3.72
C PRO A 89 -2.40 -6.44 2.58
N SER A 90 -1.73 -7.60 2.58
CA SER A 90 -0.90 -8.08 1.46
C SER A 90 -1.73 -8.23 0.19
N ASP A 91 -2.90 -8.85 0.31
CA ASP A 91 -3.67 -9.35 -0.82
C ASP A 91 -4.28 -8.16 -1.57
N TYR A 92 -4.73 -7.13 -0.85
CA TYR A 92 -5.18 -5.87 -1.45
C TYR A 92 -4.06 -5.14 -2.21
N LYS A 93 -2.82 -5.20 -1.72
CA LYS A 93 -1.64 -4.66 -2.43
C LYS A 93 -1.31 -5.49 -3.68
N GLN A 94 -1.50 -6.82 -3.62
CA GLN A 94 -1.33 -7.72 -4.77
C GLN A 94 -2.40 -7.46 -5.84
N THR A 95 -3.69 -7.43 -5.50
CA THR A 95 -4.79 -7.15 -6.44
C THR A 95 -4.66 -5.76 -7.08
N LYS A 96 -4.27 -4.73 -6.29
CA LYS A 96 -3.95 -3.40 -6.84
C LYS A 96 -2.80 -3.45 -7.86
N ARG A 97 -1.76 -4.26 -7.61
CA ARG A 97 -0.64 -4.44 -8.54
C ARG A 97 -1.05 -5.23 -9.79
N LYS A 98 -1.88 -6.27 -9.66
CA LYS A 98 -2.46 -7.03 -10.79
C LYS A 98 -3.24 -6.11 -11.73
N ILE A 99 -4.12 -5.25 -11.21
CA ILE A 99 -4.87 -4.26 -12.01
C ILE A 99 -3.91 -3.32 -12.77
N ALA A 100 -2.86 -2.82 -12.11
CA ALA A 100 -1.90 -1.95 -12.78
C ALA A 100 -1.18 -2.68 -13.93
N GLN A 101 -0.75 -3.93 -13.71
CA GLN A 101 -0.11 -4.76 -14.74
C GLN A 101 -1.03 -5.03 -15.93
N LEU A 102 -2.30 -5.39 -15.68
CA LEU A 102 -3.31 -5.61 -16.72
C LEU A 102 -3.53 -4.35 -17.59
N LEU A 103 -3.67 -3.18 -16.95
CA LEU A 103 -3.83 -1.91 -17.67
C LEU A 103 -2.58 -1.49 -18.45
N THR A 104 -1.37 -1.79 -17.94
CA THR A 104 -0.13 -1.59 -18.69
C THR A 104 -0.09 -2.48 -19.94
N VAL A 105 -0.40 -3.78 -19.83
CA VAL A 105 -0.41 -4.69 -20.99
C VAL A 105 -1.48 -4.27 -22.02
N LYS A 106 -2.67 -3.84 -21.58
CA LYS A 106 -3.67 -3.26 -22.49
C LYS A 106 -3.12 -2.05 -23.25
N ARG A 107 -2.41 -1.14 -22.57
CA ARG A 107 -1.82 0.04 -23.23
C ARG A 107 -0.64 -0.32 -24.13
N GLU A 108 0.18 -1.32 -23.78
CA GLU A 108 1.21 -1.88 -24.68
C GLU A 108 0.57 -2.38 -25.99
N ALA A 109 -0.55 -3.11 -25.90
CA ALA A 109 -1.29 -3.60 -27.06
C ALA A 109 -1.95 -2.48 -27.89
N GLU A 110 -2.48 -1.41 -27.27
CA GLU A 110 -2.98 -0.22 -27.97
C GLU A 110 -1.87 0.51 -28.74
N MET A 111 -0.68 0.65 -28.14
CA MET A 111 0.46 1.29 -28.79
C MET A 111 1.00 0.45 -29.97
N ALA A 112 1.00 -0.88 -29.85
CA ALA A 112 1.34 -1.78 -30.95
C ALA A 112 0.35 -1.69 -32.13
N LYS A 113 -0.91 -1.32 -31.88
CA LYS A 113 -1.93 -1.03 -32.90
C LYS A 113 -1.82 0.38 -33.49
N GLY A 114 -0.85 1.19 -33.06
CA GLY A 114 -0.70 2.59 -33.50
C GLY A 114 -1.74 3.56 -32.93
N ILE A 115 -2.48 3.18 -31.88
CA ILE A 115 -3.55 4.03 -31.32
C ILE A 115 -2.96 5.10 -30.40
N GLU A 116 -3.04 6.35 -30.86
CA GLU A 116 -2.59 7.50 -30.12
C GLU A 116 -3.28 7.65 -28.77
N ARG A 117 -2.57 8.25 -27.79
CA ARG A 117 -3.08 8.40 -26.42
C ARG A 117 -4.33 9.29 -26.37
N ARG A 118 -4.49 10.18 -27.34
CA ARG A 118 -5.64 11.08 -27.45
C ARG A 118 -6.89 10.34 -27.90
N ASP A 119 -6.74 9.47 -28.89
CA ASP A 119 -7.86 8.79 -29.55
C ASP A 119 -8.41 7.65 -28.69
N SER A 120 -7.54 6.89 -28.01
CA SER A 120 -7.93 5.94 -26.96
C SER A 120 -8.83 6.59 -25.88
N LYS A 121 -8.45 7.79 -25.40
CA LYS A 121 -9.26 8.56 -24.43
C LYS A 121 -10.51 9.20 -25.03
N ALA A 122 -10.50 9.55 -26.31
CA ALA A 122 -11.67 10.06 -27.00
C ALA A 122 -12.72 8.96 -27.18
N ALA A 123 -12.29 7.74 -27.53
CA ALA A 123 -13.14 6.55 -27.59
C ALA A 123 -13.71 6.19 -26.20
N GLU A 124 -12.89 6.14 -25.14
CA GLU A 124 -13.37 5.90 -23.77
C GLU A 124 -14.41 6.95 -23.35
N ARG A 125 -14.16 8.24 -23.61
CA ARG A 125 -15.12 9.31 -23.32
C ARG A 125 -16.41 9.14 -24.13
N ARG A 126 -16.32 8.80 -25.42
CA ARG A 126 -17.47 8.61 -26.30
C ARG A 126 -18.35 7.47 -25.78
N LEU A 127 -17.77 6.32 -25.44
CA LEU A 127 -18.47 5.19 -24.83
C LEU A 127 -19.20 5.59 -23.53
N LEU A 128 -18.59 6.44 -22.69
CA LEU A 128 -19.24 6.95 -21.47
C LEU A 128 -20.40 7.91 -21.77
N VAL A 129 -20.28 8.76 -22.81
CA VAL A 129 -21.36 9.67 -23.25
C VAL A 129 -22.51 8.88 -23.86
N ASP A 130 -22.21 7.91 -24.73
CA ASP A 130 -23.19 7.02 -25.37
C ASP A 130 -23.93 6.16 -24.31
N ALA A 131 -23.25 5.78 -23.22
CA ALA A 131 -23.83 5.10 -22.06
C ALA A 131 -24.56 6.04 -21.06
N GLY A 132 -24.64 7.34 -21.33
CA GLY A 132 -25.31 8.32 -20.46
C GLY A 132 -24.57 8.71 -19.18
N LEU A 133 -23.32 8.28 -19.02
CA LEU A 133 -22.48 8.49 -17.82
C LEU A 133 -21.43 9.60 -18.00
N GLY A 134 -21.31 10.15 -19.22
CA GLY A 134 -20.36 11.21 -19.56
C GLY A 134 -20.91 12.62 -19.31
N ARG A 135 -20.01 13.62 -19.26
CA ARG A 135 -20.43 15.00 -19.47
C ARG A 135 -20.71 15.21 -20.95
N PHE A 136 -21.98 15.36 -21.29
CA PHE A 136 -22.40 16.01 -22.52
C PHE A 136 -21.78 17.41 -22.58
N ALA A 137 -21.33 17.83 -23.76
CA ALA A 137 -20.99 19.23 -23.97
C ALA A 137 -22.30 20.03 -24.04
N ASN A 138 -22.33 21.17 -23.34
CA ASN A 138 -23.35 22.21 -23.57
C ASN A 138 -23.01 22.94 -24.87
#